data_AF-A0A064CKL5-F1
#
_entry.id   AF-A0A064CKL5-F1
#
_cell.length_a   1.000
_cell.length_b   1.000
_cell.length_c   1.000
_cell.angle_alpha   90.00
_cell.angle_beta   90.00
_cell.angle_gamma   90.00
#
_symmetry.space_group_name_H-M   'P 1'
#
loop_
_entity.id
_entity.type
_entity.pdbx_description
1 polymer ?
#
loop_
_entity_poly.entity_id
_entity_poly.type
_entity_poly.pdbx_seq_one_letter_code
_entity_poly.pdbx_strand_id
1 'polypeptide(L)'
;MKKLAAALLSAMALAVVPVAVAPGAHADVCGDAGGRHVNVGGCTNVAGDVAVAGAVASGDDAAAQAASGQPPCYTPQGVPYYTPGSDPCY
;
A
#
# COMPACT_ATOMS: atom_id res chain seq x y z
N MET A 1 -16.99 -20.63 39.98
CA MET A 1 -16.14 -20.65 38.77
C MET A 1 -16.96 -20.50 37.47
N LYS A 2 -17.89 -19.53 37.36
CA LYS A 2 -18.61 -19.22 36.09
C LYS A 2 -18.73 -17.72 35.81
N LYS A 3 -18.49 -16.88 36.82
CA LYS A 3 -18.58 -15.41 36.74
C LYS A 3 -17.27 -14.74 36.25
N LEU A 4 -16.18 -15.50 36.17
CA LEU A 4 -14.87 -15.00 35.71
C LEU A 4 -14.71 -15.07 34.18
N ALA A 5 -15.49 -15.92 33.51
CA ALA A 5 -15.43 -16.07 32.04
C ALA A 5 -16.04 -14.86 31.32
N ALA A 6 -17.08 -14.24 31.88
CA ALA A 6 -17.76 -13.09 31.27
C ALA A 6 -16.93 -11.79 31.32
N ALA A 7 -16.04 -11.66 32.30
CA ALA A 7 -15.16 -10.49 32.42
C ALA A 7 -14.02 -10.49 31.39
N LEU A 8 -13.55 -11.67 30.96
CA LEU A 8 -12.49 -11.78 29.95
C LEU A 8 -12.99 -11.43 28.54
N LEU A 9 -14.25 -11.71 28.22
CA LEU A 9 -14.84 -11.42 26.91
C LEU A 9 -15.11 -9.92 26.68
N SER A 10 -15.34 -9.16 27.75
CA SER A 10 -15.60 -7.70 27.65
C SER A 10 -14.32 -6.87 27.52
N ALA A 11 -13.15 -7.44 27.82
CA ALA A 11 -11.86 -6.75 27.66
C ALA A 11 -11.35 -6.71 26.21
N MET A 12 -11.84 -7.57 25.31
CA MET A 12 -11.41 -7.57 23.89
C MET A 12 -12.16 -6.57 23.00
N ALA A 13 -13.27 -5.99 23.46
CA ALA A 13 -14.13 -5.15 22.62
C ALA A 13 -13.64 -3.70 22.45
N LEU A 14 -12.58 -3.28 23.15
CA LEU A 14 -12.06 -1.89 23.09
C LEU A 14 -10.77 -1.75 22.27
N ALA A 15 -10.28 -2.82 21.64
CA ALA A 15 -9.07 -2.78 20.81
C ALA A 15 -9.33 -2.47 19.32
N VAL A 16 -10.57 -2.22 18.92
CA VAL A 16 -10.91 -1.74 17.56
C VAL A 16 -11.10 -0.23 17.60
N VAL A 17 -10.06 0.48 18.06
CA VAL A 17 -9.92 1.89 17.75
C VAL A 17 -9.41 1.93 16.31
N PRO A 18 -10.10 2.57 15.35
CA PRO A 18 -9.47 2.90 14.09
C PRO A 18 -8.25 3.73 14.43
N VAL A 19 -7.06 3.16 14.17
CA VAL A 19 -5.79 3.84 14.36
C VAL A 19 -5.92 5.22 13.74
N ALA A 20 -5.88 6.22 14.62
CA ALA A 20 -5.73 7.61 14.27
C ALA A 20 -4.65 7.70 13.19
N VAL A 21 -4.91 8.48 12.14
CA VAL A 21 -3.94 8.81 11.09
C VAL A 21 -2.58 9.04 11.74
N ALA A 22 -1.71 8.03 11.68
CA ALA A 22 -0.35 8.19 12.12
C ALA A 22 0.27 9.17 11.12
N PRO A 23 1.00 10.22 11.56
CA PRO A 23 1.96 10.88 10.69
C PRO A 23 2.80 9.76 10.09
N GLY A 24 2.83 9.66 8.76
CA GLY A 24 3.40 8.54 8.03
C GLY A 24 4.71 8.10 8.67
N ALA A 25 4.68 7.00 9.41
CA ALA A 25 5.89 6.34 9.82
C ALA A 25 6.47 5.80 8.51
N HIS A 26 7.44 6.52 7.96
CA HIS A 26 8.19 6.09 6.79
C HIS A 26 8.91 4.80 7.19
N ALA A 27 8.25 3.66 6.97
CA ALA A 27 8.79 2.35 7.23
C ALA A 27 9.70 1.99 6.07
N ASP A 28 10.92 2.51 6.13
CA ASP A 28 11.97 2.16 5.18
C ASP A 28 12.47 0.76 5.52
N VAL A 29 12.38 -0.16 4.55
CA VAL A 29 12.97 -1.49 4.65
C VAL A 29 14.29 -1.45 3.90
N CYS A 30 15.38 -1.52 4.65
CA CYS A 30 16.73 -1.53 4.11
C CYS A 30 17.26 -2.95 3.97
N GLY A 31 17.82 -3.26 2.80
CA GLY A 31 18.51 -4.50 2.53
C GLY A 31 19.91 -4.20 2.00
N ASP A 32 20.89 -4.99 2.44
CA ASP A 32 22.25 -4.93 1.96
C ASP A 32 22.76 -6.35 1.73
N ALA A 33 23.43 -6.56 0.61
CA ALA A 33 24.06 -7.81 0.23
C ALA A 33 25.46 -7.52 -0.31
N GLY A 34 26.47 -8.14 0.29
CA GLY A 34 27.82 -7.97 -0.19
C GLY A 34 28.85 -8.94 0.37
N GLY A 35 30.07 -8.80 -0.13
CA GLY A 35 31.24 -9.60 0.18
C GLY A 35 32.53 -8.85 -0.17
N ARG A 36 33.67 -9.55 -0.18
CA ARG A 36 35.01 -8.92 -0.28
C ARG A 36 35.25 -8.01 -1.50
N HIS A 37 34.44 -8.12 -2.55
CA HIS A 37 34.66 -7.41 -3.81
C HIS A 37 33.48 -6.56 -4.27
N VAL A 38 32.26 -6.82 -3.77
CA VAL A 38 31.06 -6.09 -4.18
C VAL A 38 30.10 -5.98 -3.00
N ASN A 39 29.51 -4.81 -2.85
CA ASN A 39 28.46 -4.53 -1.88
C ASN A 39 27.33 -3.80 -2.61
N VAL A 40 26.09 -4.27 -2.45
CA VAL A 40 24.88 -3.66 -3.02
C VAL A 40 23.88 -3.50 -1.89
N GLY A 41 23.47 -2.27 -1.63
CA GLY A 41 22.49 -1.96 -0.60
C GLY A 41 21.56 -0.85 -1.04
N GLY A 42 20.41 -0.79 -0.36
CA GLY A 42 19.40 0.22 -0.59
C GLY A 42 18.25 0.08 0.40
N CYS A 43 17.45 1.14 0.48
CA CYS A 43 16.22 1.17 1.26
C CYS A 43 15.06 1.38 0.31
N THR A 44 13.96 0.67 0.56
CA THR A 44 12.67 0.96 -0.08
C THR A 44 11.71 1.58 0.94
N ASN A 45 10.93 2.56 0.50
CA ASN A 45 9.87 3.18 1.29
C ASN A 45 8.55 2.45 1.04
N VAL A 46 8.24 1.46 1.88
CA VAL A 46 7.07 0.58 1.66
C VAL A 46 5.76 1.37 1.71
N ALA A 47 5.65 2.38 2.58
CA ALA A 47 4.44 3.19 2.70
C ALA A 47 4.18 4.02 1.44
N GLY A 48 5.21 4.63 0.87
CA GLY A 48 5.15 5.40 -0.38
C GLY A 48 4.83 4.50 -1.57
N ASP A 49 5.48 3.33 -1.66
CA ASP A 49 5.23 2.37 -2.73
C ASP A 49 3.79 1.84 -2.70
N VAL A 50 3.24 1.55 -1.53
CA VAL A 50 1.82 1.15 -1.38
C VAL A 50 0.87 2.29 -1.69
N ALA A 51 1.19 3.53 -1.29
CA ALA A 51 0.37 4.70 -1.62
C ALA A 51 0.31 4.94 -3.14
N VAL A 52 1.44 4.81 -3.85
CA VAL A 52 1.47 4.88 -5.31
C VAL A 52 0.75 3.70 -5.94
N ALA A 53 0.93 2.47 -5.43
CA ALA A 53 0.21 1.29 -5.89
C ALA A 53 -1.31 1.38 -5.69
N GLY A 54 -1.77 2.14 -4.69
CA GLY A 54 -3.19 2.46 -4.52
C GLY A 54 -3.71 3.52 -5.49
N ALA A 55 -2.82 4.31 -6.11
CA ALA A 55 -3.18 5.35 -7.08
C ALA A 55 -3.13 4.87 -8.54
N VAL A 56 -2.46 3.75 -8.82
CA VAL A 56 -2.39 3.13 -10.14
C VAL A 56 -3.09 1.78 -10.14
N ALA A 57 -3.82 1.47 -11.21
CA ALA A 57 -4.45 0.18 -11.40
C ALA A 57 -3.42 -0.94 -11.35
N SER A 58 -3.83 -2.11 -10.84
CA SER A 58 -3.04 -3.32 -11.00
C SER A 58 -2.82 -3.63 -12.49
N GLY A 59 -1.78 -4.40 -12.82
CA GLY A 59 -1.50 -4.74 -14.22
C GLY A 59 -2.67 -5.43 -14.92
N ASP A 60 -3.39 -6.31 -14.21
CA ASP A 60 -4.55 -7.02 -14.73
C ASP A 60 -5.74 -6.08 -14.96
N ASP A 61 -6.01 -5.16 -14.02
CA ASP A 61 -7.08 -4.17 -14.17
C ASP A 61 -6.78 -3.16 -15.29
N ALA A 62 -5.53 -2.70 -15.38
CA ALA A 62 -5.08 -1.83 -16.45
C ALA A 62 -5.23 -2.50 -17.82
N ALA A 63 -4.89 -3.78 -17.93
CA ALA A 63 -5.07 -4.55 -19.15
C ALA A 63 -6.55 -4.72 -19.51
N ALA A 64 -7.42 -5.00 -18.53
CA ALA A 64 -8.86 -5.11 -18.74
C ALA A 64 -9.48 -3.78 -19.19
N GLN A 65 -9.08 -2.66 -18.58
CA GLN A 65 -9.52 -1.32 -18.96
C GLN A 65 -9.09 -0.97 -20.38
N ALA A 66 -7.82 -1.18 -20.72
CA ALA A 66 -7.32 -0.98 -22.08
C ALA A 66 -8.07 -1.84 -23.11
N ALA A 67 -8.34 -3.11 -22.78
CA ALA A 67 -9.09 -4.01 -23.64
C ALA A 67 -10.57 -3.58 -23.80
N SER A 68 -11.14 -2.92 -22.81
CA SER A 68 -12.48 -2.32 -22.87
C SER A 68 -12.55 -1.01 -23.66
N GLY A 69 -11.41 -0.49 -24.13
CA GLY A 69 -11.31 0.76 -24.87
C GLY A 69 -11.33 2.01 -23.99
N GLN A 70 -11.15 1.86 -22.67
CA GLN A 70 -11.02 2.99 -21.77
C GLN A 70 -9.71 3.75 -22.06
N PRO A 71 -9.72 5.08 -22.20
CA PRO A 71 -8.49 5.85 -22.39
C PRO A 71 -7.68 5.94 -21.08
N PRO A 72 -6.33 5.96 -21.15
CA PRO A 72 -5.48 6.12 -19.97
C PRO A 72 -5.45 7.57 -19.48
N CYS A 73 -5.11 7.73 -18.20
CA CYS A 73 -4.64 9.00 -17.64
C CYS A 73 -3.18 9.26 -18.05
N TYR A 74 -2.70 10.48 -17.83
CA TYR A 74 -1.32 10.87 -18.14
C TYR A 74 -0.67 11.57 -16.95
N THR A 75 0.55 11.15 -16.61
CA THR A 75 1.37 11.87 -15.62
C THR A 75 1.76 13.25 -16.15
N PRO A 76 2.26 14.17 -15.30
CA PRO A 76 2.83 15.44 -15.76
C PRO A 76 3.98 15.29 -16.77
N GLN A 77 4.66 14.13 -16.80
CA GLN A 77 5.71 13.80 -17.77
C GLN A 77 5.14 13.16 -19.06
N GLY A 78 3.83 13.02 -19.19
CA GLY A 78 3.16 12.45 -20.34
C GLY A 78 3.17 10.92 -20.39
N VAL A 79 3.47 10.24 -19.28
CA VAL A 79 3.46 8.77 -19.22
C VAL A 79 2.04 8.27 -19.01
N PRO A 80 1.52 7.35 -19.85
CA PRO A 80 0.17 6.83 -19.69
C PRO A 80 0.09 5.88 -18.48
N TYR A 81 -1.02 5.96 -17.73
CA TYR A 81 -1.33 5.04 -16.63
C TYR A 81 -2.85 4.89 -16.47
N TYR A 82 -3.29 3.81 -15.83
CA TYR A 82 -4.71 3.62 -15.46
C TYR A 82 -4.87 3.76 -13.95
N THR A 83 -6.02 4.26 -13.52
CA THR A 83 -6.40 4.35 -12.12
C THR A 83 -7.24 3.13 -11.72
N PRO A 84 -7.22 2.70 -10.44
CA PRO A 84 -8.09 1.63 -9.99
C PRO A 84 -9.57 2.01 -10.14
N GLY A 85 -10.38 1.12 -10.71
CA GLY A 85 -11.83 1.30 -10.80
C GLY A 85 -12.26 2.57 -11.56
N SER A 86 -12.94 3.48 -10.86
CA SER A 86 -13.45 4.74 -11.41
C SER A 86 -12.80 5.98 -10.79
N ASP A 87 -11.61 5.82 -10.21
CA ASP A 87 -10.88 6.90 -9.58
C ASP A 87 -10.44 7.95 -10.61
N PRO A 88 -10.46 9.26 -10.26
CA PRO A 88 -10.10 10.33 -11.19
C PRO A 88 -8.60 10.31 -11.53
N CYS A 89 -8.23 10.92 -12.66
CA CYS A 89 -6.83 11.18 -12.98
C CYS A 89 -6.23 12.22 -12.01
N TYR A 90 -4.92 12.10 -11.72
CA TYR A 90 -4.17 12.89 -10.73
C TYR A 90 -2.98 13.61 -11.36
#